data_AF-A0A7U3ZM35-F1
#
_entry.id   AF-A0A7U3ZM35-F1
#
_cell.length_a   1.000
_cell.length_b   1.000
_cell.length_c   1.000
_cell.angle_alpha   90.00
_cell.angle_beta   90.00
_cell.angle_gamma   90.00
#
_symmetry.space_group_name_H-M   'P 1'
#
loop_
_entity.id
_entity.type
_entity.pdbx_description
1 polymer ?
#
loop_
_entity_poly.entity_id
_entity_poly.type
_entity_poly.pdbx_seq_one_letter_code
_entity_poly.pdbx_strand_id
1 'polypeptide(L)'
;MPEVNVHFTKIKEEIQRQLKNAKTSIRVAVAWFTDEDLMTDLIELRNKNRTLTVTVIISDAQENFRNRTNLNRLIEAGVHLRVRTISADRSFLHHKFCVIDSHTIINGSYNWTYSASAKNEENIMVITEPDAPLLLRFNTKLDYYCRDNQSVAYTQAVNAIDANQLLTQYDEQEIALRQEFQAAIQNSLHQISIINLIHPVNERINVQLIENMILQYGDGVNMVKRLITNARDGADPREGFTKLVLWGRYNDLSFESIVLREEFRHLFTPEEIHTCEVLLNIGNGQ
;
A
#
# COMPACT_ATOMS: atom_id res chain seq x y z
N MET A 1 -22.01 -25.51 35.77
CA MET A 1 -22.49 -24.14 35.51
C MET A 1 -21.31 -23.36 34.97
N PRO A 2 -21.51 -22.48 33.98
CA PRO A 2 -20.41 -21.70 33.42
C PRO A 2 -19.75 -20.88 34.52
N GLU A 3 -18.43 -20.95 34.61
CA GLU A 3 -17.65 -20.11 35.50
C GLU A 3 -17.07 -18.96 34.68
N VAL A 4 -17.29 -17.73 35.15
CA VAL A 4 -16.87 -16.51 34.44
C VAL A 4 -15.90 -15.74 35.31
N ASN A 5 -14.68 -15.59 34.82
CA ASN A 5 -13.62 -14.81 35.47
C ASN A 5 -13.27 -13.59 34.61
N VAL A 6 -13.17 -12.42 35.22
CA VAL A 6 -12.84 -11.16 34.54
C VAL A 6 -11.43 -10.74 34.91
N HIS A 7 -10.64 -10.34 33.92
CA HIS A 7 -9.26 -9.90 34.11
C HIS A 7 -9.06 -8.51 33.50
N PHE A 8 -8.53 -7.60 34.30
CA PHE A 8 -8.10 -6.24 33.91
C PHE A 8 -6.57 -6.07 33.95
N THR A 9 -5.86 -7.04 34.51
CA THR A 9 -4.40 -7.05 34.64
C THR A 9 -3.87 -8.44 34.36
N LYS A 10 -2.59 -8.56 33.98
CA LYS A 10 -1.95 -9.85 33.64
C LYS A 10 -2.72 -10.66 32.59
N ILE A 11 -3.34 -9.94 31.65
CA ILE A 11 -4.25 -10.51 30.65
C ILE A 11 -3.48 -11.45 29.73
N LYS A 12 -2.28 -11.07 29.31
CA LYS A 12 -1.42 -11.92 28.47
C LYS A 12 -1.10 -13.24 29.15
N GLU A 13 -0.65 -13.19 30.40
CA GLU A 13 -0.31 -14.37 31.20
C GLU A 13 -1.51 -15.31 31.37
N GLU A 14 -2.70 -14.73 31.56
CA GLU A 14 -3.94 -15.50 31.62
C GLU A 14 -4.27 -16.17 30.27
N ILE A 15 -4.16 -15.45 29.15
CA ILE A 15 -4.33 -16.04 27.81
C ILE A 15 -3.33 -17.20 27.63
N GLN A 16 -2.05 -17.00 27.95
CA GLN A 16 -1.02 -18.04 27.84
C GLN A 16 -1.34 -19.25 28.70
N ARG A 17 -1.85 -19.05 29.91
CA ARG A 17 -2.27 -20.12 30.81
C ARG A 17 -3.40 -20.95 30.19
N GLN A 18 -4.40 -20.30 29.61
CA GLN A 18 -5.51 -20.99 28.96
C GLN A 18 -5.06 -21.74 27.71
N LEU A 19 -4.22 -21.13 26.87
CA LEU A 19 -3.67 -21.77 25.67
C LEU A 19 -2.88 -23.04 26.01
N LYS A 20 -2.07 -23.02 27.07
CA LYS A 20 -1.27 -24.18 27.53
C LYS A 20 -2.12 -25.38 27.96
N ASN A 21 -3.39 -25.16 28.32
CA ASN A 21 -4.31 -26.21 28.71
C ASN A 21 -4.99 -26.90 27.50
N ALA A 22 -4.90 -26.32 26.30
CA ALA A 22 -5.56 -26.83 25.10
C ALA A 22 -5.10 -28.26 24.74
N LYS A 23 -6.05 -29.11 24.33
CA LYS A 23 -5.82 -30.52 24.00
C LYS A 23 -6.17 -30.88 22.56
N THR A 24 -7.22 -30.28 22.02
CA THR A 24 -7.86 -30.67 20.75
C THR A 24 -7.97 -29.51 19.76
N SER A 25 -8.31 -28.31 20.21
CA SER A 25 -8.48 -27.16 19.33
C SER A 25 -8.23 -25.81 20.01
N ILE A 26 -7.68 -24.86 19.25
CA ILE A 26 -7.63 -23.44 19.57
C ILE A 26 -8.12 -22.69 18.33
N ARG A 27 -9.13 -21.84 18.50
CA ARG A 27 -9.73 -21.06 17.41
C ARG A 27 -9.77 -19.59 17.81
N VAL A 28 -9.02 -18.76 17.11
CA VAL A 28 -8.84 -17.34 17.44
C VAL A 28 -9.43 -16.48 16.34
N ALA A 29 -10.17 -15.44 16.72
CA ALA A 29 -10.53 -14.33 15.84
C ALA A 29 -10.15 -13.01 16.52
N VAL A 30 -9.13 -12.34 15.99
CA VAL A 30 -8.59 -11.11 16.55
C VAL A 30 -8.29 -10.09 15.47
N ALA A 31 -8.63 -8.82 15.68
CA ALA A 31 -8.40 -7.77 14.70
C ALA A 31 -6.90 -7.61 14.39
N TRP A 32 -6.10 -7.44 15.45
CA TRP A 32 -4.66 -7.30 15.37
C TRP A 32 -3.94 -8.42 16.13
N PHE A 33 -2.98 -9.04 15.47
CA PHE A 33 -2.12 -10.07 16.03
C PHE A 33 -0.66 -9.73 15.71
N THR A 34 0.02 -9.08 16.66
CA THR A 34 1.42 -8.63 16.54
C THR A 34 2.28 -8.97 17.76
N ASP A 35 1.70 -9.62 18.78
CA ASP A 35 2.44 -10.14 19.93
C ASP A 35 3.14 -11.46 19.57
N GLU A 36 4.46 -11.43 19.42
CA GLU A 36 5.25 -12.59 18.98
C GLU A 36 5.36 -13.68 20.05
N ASP A 37 5.16 -13.35 21.33
CA ASP A 37 5.19 -14.35 22.39
C ASP A 37 3.95 -15.25 22.29
N LEU A 38 2.77 -14.66 22.05
CA LEU A 38 1.54 -15.41 21.80
C LEU A 38 1.62 -16.22 20.51
N MET A 39 2.27 -15.72 19.46
CA MET A 39 2.54 -16.50 18.25
C MET A 39 3.44 -17.70 18.55
N THR A 40 4.50 -17.48 19.34
CA THR A 40 5.45 -18.52 19.75
C THR A 40 4.76 -19.60 20.58
N ASP A 41 3.89 -19.23 21.51
CA ASP A 41 3.09 -20.19 22.28
C ASP A 41 2.25 -21.10 21.37
N LEU A 42 1.55 -20.53 20.37
CA LEU A 42 0.77 -21.33 19.41
C LEU A 42 1.65 -22.28 18.58
N ILE A 43 2.82 -21.80 18.12
CA ILE A 43 3.80 -22.60 17.37
C ILE A 43 4.29 -23.77 18.22
N GLU A 44 4.69 -23.51 19.47
CA GLU A 44 5.17 -24.53 20.38
C GLU A 44 4.10 -25.58 20.69
N LEU A 45 2.86 -25.14 20.95
CA LEU A 45 1.75 -26.05 21.22
C LEU A 45 1.46 -26.96 20.02
N ARG A 46 1.45 -26.41 18.79
CA ARG A 46 1.30 -27.21 17.57
C ARG A 46 2.44 -28.18 17.33
N ASN A 47 3.67 -27.76 17.60
CA ASN A 47 4.84 -28.62 17.44
C ASN A 47 4.87 -29.76 18.46
N LYS A 48 4.48 -29.47 19.71
CA LYS A 48 4.38 -30.48 20.80
C LYS A 48 3.22 -31.45 20.57
N ASN A 49 2.10 -30.98 20.02
CA ASN A 49 0.93 -31.80 19.74
C ASN A 49 0.43 -31.63 18.31
N ARG A 50 0.83 -32.54 17.42
CA ARG A 50 0.43 -32.51 16.00
C ARG A 50 -1.08 -32.72 15.77
N THR A 51 -1.82 -33.30 16.73
CA THR A 51 -3.29 -33.45 16.61
C THR A 51 -4.06 -32.20 17.05
N LEU A 52 -3.44 -31.26 17.77
CA LEU A 52 -4.07 -30.02 18.25
C LEU A 52 -4.40 -29.09 17.09
N THR A 53 -5.65 -28.95 16.68
CA THR A 53 -5.98 -28.02 15.59
C THR A 53 -5.88 -26.55 16.05
N VAL A 54 -5.09 -25.73 15.36
CA VAL A 54 -5.05 -24.28 15.64
C VAL A 54 -5.49 -23.53 14.39
N THR A 55 -6.49 -22.67 14.58
CA THR A 55 -7.01 -21.76 13.55
C THR A 55 -6.94 -20.33 14.07
N VAL A 56 -6.39 -19.44 13.26
CA VAL A 56 -6.25 -18.02 13.59
C VAL A 56 -6.82 -17.21 12.45
N ILE A 57 -7.74 -16.31 12.75
CA ILE A 57 -8.35 -15.38 11.81
C ILE A 57 -7.96 -13.96 12.24
N ILE A 58 -7.32 -13.22 11.33
CA ILE A 58 -6.89 -11.83 11.53
C ILE A 58 -7.53 -10.89 10.50
N SER A 59 -7.53 -9.59 10.79
CA SER A 59 -7.92 -8.59 9.79
C SER A 59 -6.82 -8.38 8.74
N ASP A 60 -7.18 -7.76 7.63
CA ASP A 60 -6.27 -7.27 6.60
C ASP A 60 -5.56 -5.95 6.96
N ALA A 61 -5.63 -5.52 8.23
CA ALA A 61 -4.95 -4.31 8.69
C ALA A 61 -3.42 -4.42 8.50
N GLN A 62 -2.80 -3.36 7.96
CA GLN A 62 -1.39 -3.34 7.57
C GLN A 62 -0.45 -3.67 8.75
N GLU A 63 -0.82 -3.33 9.99
CA GLU A 63 -0.02 -3.61 11.18
C GLU A 63 0.25 -5.11 11.37
N ASN A 64 -0.67 -5.98 10.97
CA ASN A 64 -0.48 -7.42 11.02
C ASN A 64 0.64 -7.89 10.10
N PHE A 65 0.90 -7.17 9.01
CA PHE A 65 1.81 -7.59 7.94
C PHE A 65 3.16 -6.86 7.97
N ARG A 66 3.42 -6.04 8.99
CA ARG A 66 4.71 -5.35 9.16
C ARG A 66 5.86 -6.30 9.44
N ASN A 67 5.63 -7.33 10.26
CA ASN A 67 6.58 -8.43 10.49
C ASN A 67 5.92 -9.77 10.17
N ARG A 68 6.21 -10.29 8.98
CA ARG A 68 5.61 -11.53 8.46
C ARG A 68 6.31 -12.80 8.94
N THR A 69 7.51 -12.68 9.51
CA THR A 69 8.35 -13.84 9.86
C THR A 69 7.62 -14.80 10.80
N ASN A 70 7.00 -14.30 11.87
CA ASN A 70 6.29 -15.17 12.81
C ASN A 70 4.93 -15.66 12.29
N LEU A 71 4.27 -14.89 11.41
CA LEU A 71 3.07 -15.38 10.72
C LEU A 71 3.40 -16.54 9.76
N ASN A 72 4.53 -16.47 9.05
CA ASN A 72 5.00 -17.57 8.21
C ASN A 72 5.33 -18.80 9.07
N ARG A 73 6.01 -18.62 10.21
CA ARG A 73 6.32 -19.71 11.14
C ARG A 73 5.07 -20.39 11.72
N LEU A 74 3.98 -19.65 11.94
CA LEU A 74 2.69 -20.25 12.32
C LEU A 74 2.21 -21.25 11.26
N ILE A 75 2.25 -20.86 9.98
CA ILE A 75 1.83 -21.70 8.87
C ILE A 75 2.73 -22.93 8.73
N GLU A 76 4.04 -22.73 8.81
CA GLU A 76 5.02 -23.83 8.81
C GLU A 76 4.79 -24.83 9.95
N ALA A 77 4.37 -24.35 11.13
CA ALA A 77 3.99 -25.20 12.26
C ALA A 77 2.64 -25.93 12.06
N GLY A 78 1.90 -25.64 10.99
CA GLY A 78 0.60 -26.22 10.69
C GLY A 78 -0.57 -25.52 11.38
N VAL A 79 -0.46 -24.21 11.62
CA VAL A 79 -1.58 -23.34 12.01
C VAL A 79 -2.36 -22.91 10.78
N HIS A 80 -3.69 -22.99 10.84
CA HIS A 80 -4.57 -22.50 9.78
C HIS A 80 -4.75 -20.98 9.96
N LEU A 81 -3.88 -20.19 9.33
CA LEU A 81 -3.94 -18.73 9.36
C LEU A 81 -4.79 -18.19 8.20
N ARG A 82 -5.84 -17.44 8.54
CA ARG A 82 -6.77 -16.82 7.59
C ARG A 82 -6.83 -15.31 7.78
N VAL A 83 -7.04 -14.59 6.67
CA VAL A 83 -7.13 -13.13 6.66
C VAL A 83 -8.52 -12.72 6.18
N ARG A 84 -9.26 -12.01 7.02
CA ARG A 84 -10.53 -11.38 6.68
C ARG A 84 -10.24 -10.06 5.96
N THR A 85 -10.54 -10.01 4.67
CA THR A 85 -10.39 -8.80 3.86
C THR A 85 -11.64 -7.93 3.90
N ILE A 86 -11.49 -6.61 3.93
CA ILE A 86 -12.59 -5.64 3.87
C ILE A 86 -13.38 -5.80 2.56
N SER A 87 -12.74 -6.28 1.48
CA SER A 87 -13.37 -6.51 0.18
C SER A 87 -14.50 -7.55 0.19
N ALA A 88 -14.59 -8.43 1.19
CA ALA A 88 -15.59 -9.50 1.24
C ALA A 88 -17.02 -8.99 1.52
N ASP A 89 -17.19 -7.99 2.40
CA ASP A 89 -18.50 -7.44 2.76
C ASP A 89 -18.45 -6.00 3.33
N ARG A 90 -17.33 -5.29 3.13
CA ARG A 90 -17.04 -3.96 3.71
C ARG A 90 -17.01 -3.89 5.23
N SER A 91 -16.98 -5.03 5.94
CA SER A 91 -16.89 -5.04 7.40
C SER A 91 -15.48 -5.39 7.88
N PHE A 92 -14.95 -4.57 8.78
CA PHE A 92 -13.66 -4.81 9.42
C PHE A 92 -13.78 -5.88 10.51
N LEU A 93 -12.86 -6.84 10.55
CA LEU A 93 -12.79 -7.80 11.65
C LEU A 93 -12.30 -7.10 12.92
N HIS A 94 -13.21 -6.63 13.77
CA HIS A 94 -12.86 -5.99 15.05
C HIS A 94 -13.02 -6.92 16.28
N HIS A 95 -13.29 -8.21 16.08
CA HIS A 95 -13.40 -9.17 17.17
C HIS A 95 -12.06 -9.37 17.91
N LYS A 96 -12.13 -9.76 19.19
CA LYS A 96 -11.01 -10.27 19.99
C LYS A 96 -11.50 -11.41 20.88
N PHE A 97 -11.60 -12.60 20.31
CA PHE A 97 -11.99 -13.77 21.08
C PHE A 97 -11.25 -15.04 20.65
N CYS A 98 -11.22 -15.99 21.57
CA CYS A 98 -10.62 -17.30 21.40
C CYS A 98 -11.56 -18.36 21.97
N VAL A 99 -11.69 -19.49 21.27
CA VAL A 99 -12.38 -20.70 21.75
C VAL A 99 -11.36 -21.82 21.83
N ILE A 100 -11.24 -22.44 23.00
CA ILE A 100 -10.29 -23.52 23.28
C ILE A 100 -11.09 -24.78 23.63
N ASP A 101 -10.81 -25.87 22.92
CA ASP A 101 -11.41 -27.20 23.10
C ASP A 101 -12.94 -27.24 23.10
N SER A 102 -13.61 -26.17 22.66
CA SER A 102 -15.05 -25.97 22.89
C SER A 102 -15.47 -25.99 24.36
N HIS A 103 -14.54 -25.80 25.30
CA HIS A 103 -14.79 -25.78 26.75
C HIS A 103 -14.38 -24.46 27.42
N THR A 104 -13.61 -23.63 26.72
CA THR A 104 -13.20 -22.31 27.23
C THR A 104 -13.38 -21.25 26.16
N ILE A 105 -13.96 -20.11 26.53
CA ILE A 105 -14.09 -18.92 25.70
C ILE A 105 -13.33 -17.79 26.37
N ILE A 106 -12.45 -17.14 25.64
CA ILE A 106 -11.82 -15.88 26.05
C ILE A 106 -12.38 -14.79 25.16
N ASN A 107 -12.96 -13.73 25.72
CA ASN A 107 -13.52 -12.63 24.95
C ASN A 107 -13.35 -11.29 25.68
N GLY A 108 -12.98 -10.24 24.96
CA GLY A 108 -12.82 -8.92 25.54
C GLY A 108 -12.42 -7.84 24.54
N SER A 109 -11.77 -6.79 25.06
CA SER A 109 -11.23 -5.68 24.26
C SER A 109 -9.80 -5.97 23.76
N TYR A 110 -9.08 -6.87 24.44
CA TYR A 110 -7.66 -7.13 24.26
C TYR A 110 -7.30 -7.71 22.89
N ASN A 111 -6.70 -6.89 22.02
CA ASN A 111 -6.05 -7.40 20.81
C ASN A 111 -4.74 -8.12 21.16
N TRP A 112 -4.30 -9.08 20.35
CA TRP A 112 -3.10 -9.86 20.61
C TRP A 112 -1.85 -9.10 20.15
N THR A 113 -1.56 -7.99 20.83
CA THR A 113 -0.52 -7.03 20.46
C THR A 113 0.29 -6.62 21.69
N TYR A 114 1.55 -6.24 21.51
CA TYR A 114 2.37 -5.71 22.61
C TYR A 114 1.77 -4.45 23.23
N SER A 115 1.13 -3.59 22.44
CA SER A 115 0.47 -2.37 22.94
C SER A 115 -0.68 -2.69 23.89
N ALA A 116 -1.48 -3.71 23.59
CA ALA A 116 -2.54 -4.17 24.49
C ALA A 116 -1.97 -4.68 25.82
N SER A 117 -0.80 -5.32 25.81
CA SER A 117 -0.13 -5.81 27.02
C SER A 117 0.50 -4.71 27.87
N ALA A 118 1.07 -3.68 27.24
CA ALA A 118 2.00 -2.77 27.91
C ALA A 118 1.50 -1.33 28.06
N LYS A 119 0.49 -0.91 27.28
CA LYS A 119 0.09 0.50 27.17
C LYS A 119 -1.40 0.73 27.34
N ASN A 120 -2.24 -0.17 26.84
CA ASN A 120 -3.68 0.05 26.83
C ASN A 120 -4.33 -0.45 28.13
N GLU A 121 -5.42 0.22 28.52
CA GLU A 121 -6.38 -0.36 29.45
C GLU A 121 -7.31 -1.30 28.69
N GLU A 122 -7.30 -2.58 29.06
CA GLU A 122 -8.00 -3.64 28.36
C GLU A 122 -8.66 -4.57 29.38
N ASN A 123 -9.63 -5.36 28.94
CA ASN A 123 -10.16 -6.44 29.74
C ASN A 123 -10.40 -7.70 28.90
N ILE A 124 -10.42 -8.85 29.58
CA ILE A 124 -10.95 -10.10 29.06
C ILE A 124 -11.90 -10.74 30.06
N MET A 125 -12.83 -11.54 29.55
CA MET A 125 -13.59 -12.52 30.29
C MET A 125 -13.14 -13.91 29.84
N VAL A 126 -12.84 -14.77 30.81
CA VAL A 126 -12.60 -16.18 30.60
C VAL A 126 -13.83 -16.93 31.10
N ILE A 127 -14.47 -17.65 30.20
CA ILE A 127 -15.68 -18.42 30.45
C ILE A 127 -15.32 -19.90 30.28
N THR A 128 -15.30 -20.66 31.37
CA THR A 128 -15.08 -22.10 31.38
C THR A 128 -16.41 -22.83 31.49
N GLU A 129 -16.51 -23.99 30.85
CA GLU A 129 -17.74 -24.79 30.77
C GLU A 129 -18.95 -23.94 30.29
N PRO A 130 -18.83 -23.20 29.17
CA PRO A 130 -19.91 -22.37 28.64
C PRO A 130 -21.13 -23.24 28.33
N ASP A 131 -22.33 -22.67 28.49
CA ASP A 131 -23.52 -23.37 28.02
C ASP A 131 -23.48 -23.59 26.50
N ALA A 132 -24.18 -24.62 26.05
CA ALA A 132 -24.19 -25.00 24.64
C ALA A 132 -24.65 -23.85 23.71
N PRO A 133 -25.69 -23.06 24.04
CA PRO A 133 -26.09 -21.91 23.22
C PRO A 133 -25.00 -20.85 23.05
N LEU A 134 -24.28 -20.49 24.10
CA LEU A 134 -23.21 -19.49 24.06
C LEU A 134 -22.06 -19.98 23.18
N LEU A 135 -21.59 -21.21 23.46
CA LEU A 135 -20.54 -21.85 22.69
C LEU A 135 -20.87 -21.95 21.20
N LEU A 136 -22.12 -22.34 20.87
CA LEU A 136 -22.59 -22.45 19.50
C LEU A 136 -22.47 -21.12 18.75
N ARG A 137 -22.79 -19.98 19.38
CA ARG A 137 -22.73 -18.66 18.72
C ARG A 137 -21.29 -18.28 18.35
N PHE A 138 -20.34 -18.49 19.26
CA PHE A 138 -18.92 -18.23 18.97
C PHE A 138 -18.37 -19.17 17.89
N ASN A 139 -18.67 -20.48 17.99
CA ASN A 139 -18.25 -21.45 16.99
C ASN A 139 -18.85 -21.16 15.61
N THR A 140 -20.13 -20.83 15.54
CA THR A 140 -20.80 -20.46 14.27
C THR A 140 -20.13 -19.25 13.63
N LYS A 141 -19.73 -18.25 14.43
CA LYS A 141 -19.03 -17.07 13.92
C LYS A 141 -17.64 -17.40 13.39
N LEU A 142 -16.89 -18.27 14.08
CA LEU A 142 -15.61 -18.78 13.59
C LEU A 142 -15.77 -19.60 12.30
N ASP A 143 -16.77 -20.49 12.24
CA ASP A 143 -17.07 -21.30 11.05
C ASP A 143 -17.43 -20.42 9.86
N TYR A 144 -18.22 -19.36 10.08
CA TYR A 144 -18.52 -18.35 9.08
C TYR A 144 -17.24 -17.74 8.51
N TYR A 145 -16.29 -17.33 9.36
CA TYR A 145 -15.03 -16.77 8.90
C TYR A 145 -14.15 -17.78 8.17
N CYS A 146 -14.19 -19.06 8.52
CA CYS A 146 -13.41 -20.09 7.83
C CYS A 146 -13.89 -20.42 6.40
N ARG A 147 -15.04 -19.90 5.95
CA ARG A 147 -15.50 -20.08 4.56
C ARG A 147 -14.63 -19.28 3.60
N ASP A 148 -14.33 -19.85 2.44
CA ASP A 148 -13.42 -19.22 1.45
C ASP A 148 -13.94 -17.91 0.86
N ASN A 149 -15.26 -17.68 0.86
CA ASN A 149 -15.84 -16.40 0.48
C ASN A 149 -15.85 -15.35 1.62
N GLN A 150 -15.44 -15.73 2.82
CA GLN A 150 -15.45 -14.88 4.01
C GLN A 150 -14.06 -14.50 4.48
N SER A 151 -13.05 -15.32 4.24
CA SER A 151 -11.65 -14.97 4.46
C SER A 151 -10.80 -15.78 3.50
N VAL A 152 -9.60 -15.31 3.21
CA VAL A 152 -8.67 -16.01 2.33
C VAL A 152 -7.54 -16.63 3.15
N ALA A 153 -6.89 -17.64 2.57
CA ALA A 153 -5.65 -18.16 3.16
C ALA A 153 -4.59 -17.03 3.21
N TYR A 154 -3.79 -16.99 4.27
CA TYR A 154 -2.77 -15.95 4.43
C TYR A 154 -1.85 -15.80 3.22
N THR A 155 -1.42 -16.90 2.61
CA THR A 155 -0.55 -16.87 1.43
C THR A 155 -1.18 -16.13 0.24
N GLN A 156 -2.50 -16.25 0.08
CA GLN A 156 -3.24 -15.52 -0.96
C GLN A 156 -3.37 -14.04 -0.61
N ALA A 157 -3.65 -13.69 0.65
CA ALA A 157 -3.73 -12.31 1.11
C ALA A 157 -2.41 -11.56 0.92
N VAL A 158 -1.28 -12.19 1.28
CA VAL A 158 0.05 -11.59 1.16
C VAL A 158 0.37 -11.22 -0.28
N ASN A 159 0.13 -12.12 -1.24
CA ASN A 159 0.37 -11.84 -2.66
C ASN A 159 -0.44 -10.65 -3.16
N ALA A 160 -1.69 -10.51 -2.72
CA ALA A 160 -2.55 -9.38 -3.08
C ALA A 160 -2.08 -8.06 -2.45
N ILE A 161 -1.62 -8.10 -1.19
CA ILE A 161 -1.07 -6.92 -0.49
C ILE A 161 0.21 -6.45 -1.19
N ASP A 162 1.12 -7.36 -1.52
CA ASP A 162 2.39 -7.02 -2.17
C ASP A 162 2.17 -6.42 -3.56
N ALA A 163 1.24 -6.98 -4.34
CA ALA A 163 0.87 -6.43 -5.65
C ALA A 163 0.33 -5.00 -5.56
N ASN A 164 -0.53 -4.72 -4.57
CA ASN A 164 -1.08 -3.37 -4.36
C ASN A 164 -0.02 -2.37 -3.86
N GLN A 165 0.88 -2.81 -2.98
CA GLN A 165 1.98 -1.96 -2.51
C GLN A 165 2.93 -1.59 -3.64
N LEU A 166 3.27 -2.54 -4.51
CA LEU A 166 4.09 -2.28 -5.70
C LEU A 166 3.41 -1.26 -6.62
N LEU A 167 2.12 -1.43 -6.92
CA LEU A 167 1.37 -0.46 -7.75
C LEU A 167 1.37 0.95 -7.12
N THR A 168 1.12 1.06 -5.82
CA THR A 168 1.13 2.35 -5.11
C THR A 168 2.52 2.99 -5.15
N GLN A 169 3.58 2.20 -4.98
CA GLN A 169 4.96 2.68 -5.08
C GLN A 169 5.28 3.18 -6.49
N TYR A 170 4.80 2.50 -7.54
CA TYR A 170 4.95 2.96 -8.92
C TYR A 170 4.20 4.28 -9.15
N ASP A 171 2.98 4.42 -8.63
CA ASP A 171 2.21 5.67 -8.71
C ASP A 171 2.95 6.83 -8.00
N GLU A 172 3.46 6.62 -6.79
CA GLU A 172 4.23 7.64 -6.06
C GLU A 172 5.53 8.03 -6.77
N GLN A 173 6.24 7.06 -7.35
CA GLN A 173 7.44 7.32 -8.15
C GLN A 173 7.12 8.13 -9.42
N GLU A 174 6.04 7.80 -10.13
CA GLU A 174 5.61 8.56 -11.30
C GLU A 174 5.20 9.99 -10.91
N ILE A 175 4.45 10.17 -9.80
CA ILE A 175 4.06 11.49 -9.29
C ILE A 175 5.30 12.33 -8.96
N ALA A 176 6.28 11.77 -8.26
CA ALA A 176 7.52 12.48 -7.92
C ALA A 176 8.30 12.89 -9.19
N LEU A 177 8.41 11.98 -10.16
CA LEU A 177 9.10 12.24 -11.41
C LEU A 177 8.39 13.33 -12.24
N ARG A 178 7.05 13.35 -12.25
CA ARG A 178 6.25 14.42 -12.87
C ARG A 178 6.48 15.78 -12.21
N GLN A 179 6.65 15.82 -10.88
CA GLN A 179 6.97 17.05 -10.15
C GLN A 179 8.38 17.56 -10.47
N GLU A 180 9.37 16.66 -10.56
CA GLU A 180 10.73 17.01 -11.00
C GLU A 180 10.75 17.53 -12.44
N PHE A 181 10.01 16.88 -13.34
CA PHE A 181 9.84 17.35 -14.72
C PHE A 181 9.22 18.75 -14.75
N GLN A 182 8.14 18.97 -13.99
CA GLN A 182 7.49 20.27 -13.85
C GLN A 182 8.46 21.35 -13.35
N ALA A 183 9.31 21.03 -12.37
CA ALA A 183 10.32 21.96 -11.86
C ALA A 183 11.39 22.30 -12.92
N ALA A 184 11.81 21.30 -13.73
CA ALA A 184 12.72 21.53 -14.84
C ALA A 184 12.12 22.47 -15.91
N ILE A 185 10.83 22.28 -16.23
CA ILE A 185 10.08 23.18 -17.12
C ILE A 185 10.02 24.60 -16.56
N GLN A 186 9.69 24.76 -15.27
CA GLN A 186 9.63 26.07 -14.61
C GLN A 186 10.99 26.78 -14.59
N ASN A 187 12.08 26.04 -14.34
CA ASN A 187 13.42 26.60 -14.42
C ASN A 187 13.73 27.09 -15.85
N SER A 188 13.40 26.29 -16.87
CA SER A 188 13.54 26.71 -18.27
C SER A 188 12.77 28.01 -18.55
N LEU A 189 11.49 28.08 -18.16
CA LEU A 189 10.66 29.28 -18.33
C LEU A 189 11.23 30.53 -17.61
N HIS A 190 11.83 30.33 -16.44
CA HIS A 190 12.51 31.40 -15.72
C HIS A 190 13.73 31.91 -16.51
N GLN A 191 14.59 31.01 -17.01
CA GLN A 191 15.73 31.39 -17.84
C GLN A 191 15.29 32.11 -19.12
N ILE A 192 14.23 31.63 -19.77
CA ILE A 192 13.65 32.25 -20.97
C ILE A 192 13.13 33.65 -20.68
N SER A 193 12.51 33.87 -19.51
CA SER A 193 12.05 35.20 -19.10
C SER A 193 13.19 36.20 -18.99
N ILE A 194 14.37 35.77 -18.51
CA ILE A 194 15.58 36.58 -18.45
C ILE A 194 16.11 36.84 -19.86
N ILE A 195 16.20 35.81 -20.71
CA ILE A 195 16.67 35.93 -22.09
C ILE A 195 15.78 36.89 -22.89
N ASN A 196 14.46 36.84 -22.71
CA ASN A 196 13.51 37.75 -23.36
C ASN A 196 13.84 39.24 -23.13
N LEU A 197 14.48 39.60 -22.01
CA LEU A 197 14.86 40.99 -21.73
C LEU A 197 15.88 41.56 -22.71
N ILE A 198 16.73 40.71 -23.29
CA ILE A 198 17.82 41.09 -24.19
C ILE A 198 17.50 40.85 -25.68
N HIS A 199 16.36 40.22 -26.00
CA HIS A 199 15.93 39.95 -27.38
C HIS A 199 14.86 40.95 -27.89
N PRO A 200 14.83 41.22 -29.21
CA PRO A 200 13.78 42.01 -29.87
C PRO A 200 12.37 41.48 -29.59
N VAL A 201 11.39 42.38 -29.42
CA VAL A 201 10.01 42.04 -29.01
C VAL A 201 9.35 41.01 -29.94
N ASN A 202 9.60 41.10 -31.25
CA ASN A 202 9.09 40.18 -32.27
C ASN A 202 9.70 38.77 -32.20
N GLU A 203 10.81 38.60 -31.48
CA GLU A 203 11.47 37.31 -31.30
C GLU A 203 11.11 36.64 -29.96
N ARG A 204 10.68 37.41 -28.96
CA ARG A 204 10.41 36.94 -27.59
C ARG A 204 9.43 35.77 -27.53
N ILE A 205 9.64 34.93 -26.53
CA ILE A 205 8.80 33.76 -26.26
C ILE A 205 7.74 34.12 -25.21
N ASN A 206 6.49 33.76 -25.48
CA ASN A 206 5.36 34.07 -24.61
C ASN A 206 5.28 33.07 -23.44
N VAL A 207 6.04 33.35 -22.37
CA VAL A 207 6.08 32.54 -21.15
C VAL A 207 4.70 32.40 -20.52
N GLN A 208 3.90 33.47 -20.51
CA GLN A 208 2.55 33.46 -19.92
C GLN A 208 1.62 32.49 -20.65
N LEU A 209 1.70 32.39 -21.98
CA LEU A 209 0.93 31.42 -22.75
C LEU A 209 1.25 29.99 -22.31
N ILE A 210 2.54 29.70 -22.06
CA ILE A 210 3.00 28.36 -21.67
C ILE A 210 2.57 28.02 -20.24
N GLU A 211 2.69 28.97 -19.32
CA GLU A 211 2.16 28.81 -17.96
C GLU A 211 0.65 28.54 -17.97
N ASN A 212 -0.10 29.23 -18.83
CA ASN A 212 -1.53 28.98 -19.01
C ASN A 212 -1.81 27.57 -19.58
N MET A 213 -0.97 27.08 -20.51
CA MET A 213 -1.09 25.72 -21.03
C MET A 213 -0.81 24.67 -19.96
N ILE A 214 0.19 24.87 -19.09
CA ILE A 214 0.45 23.97 -17.95
C ILE A 214 -0.80 23.87 -17.07
N LEU A 215 -1.41 25.01 -16.73
CA LEU A 215 -2.65 25.03 -15.95
C LEU A 215 -3.82 24.36 -16.67
N GLN A 216 -3.92 24.53 -17.99
CA GLN A 216 -4.99 23.94 -18.80
C GLN A 216 -4.85 22.41 -18.92
N TYR A 217 -3.63 21.89 -19.05
CA TYR A 217 -3.36 20.46 -19.27
C TYR A 217 -2.97 19.71 -17.98
N GLY A 218 -2.95 20.41 -16.85
CA GLY A 218 -2.78 19.87 -15.51
C GLY A 218 -1.32 19.83 -15.04
N ASP A 219 -0.38 19.48 -15.90
CA ASP A 219 1.06 19.45 -15.60
C ASP A 219 1.93 19.71 -16.83
N GLY A 220 3.23 19.90 -16.61
CA GLY A 220 4.22 20.10 -17.65
C GLY A 220 4.37 18.91 -18.59
N VAL A 221 4.17 17.68 -18.11
CA VAL A 221 4.25 16.47 -18.94
C VAL A 221 3.15 16.47 -19.99
N ASN A 222 1.89 16.64 -19.58
CA ASN A 222 0.74 16.66 -20.49
C ASN A 222 0.79 17.85 -21.43
N MET A 223 1.25 19.01 -20.93
CA MET A 223 1.50 20.16 -21.77
C MET A 223 2.53 19.85 -22.87
N VAL A 224 3.66 19.21 -22.54
CA VAL A 224 4.71 18.86 -23.53
C VAL A 224 4.19 17.82 -24.51
N LYS A 225 3.49 16.77 -24.05
CA LYS A 225 2.85 15.78 -24.94
C LYS A 225 1.91 16.43 -25.95
N ARG A 226 1.15 17.44 -25.50
CA ARG A 226 0.25 18.18 -26.39
C ARG A 226 1.01 19.00 -27.43
N LEU A 227 2.10 19.66 -27.04
CA LEU A 227 2.97 20.39 -27.97
C LEU A 227 3.61 19.44 -29.01
N ILE A 228 4.11 18.28 -28.57
CA ILE A 228 4.68 17.25 -29.45
C ILE A 228 3.63 16.79 -30.47
N THR A 229 2.40 16.52 -30.01
CA THR A 229 1.29 16.11 -30.89
C THR A 229 0.97 17.17 -31.92
N ASN A 230 0.84 18.44 -31.50
CA ASN A 230 0.54 19.54 -32.42
C ASN A 230 1.64 19.73 -33.47
N ALA A 231 2.92 19.58 -33.09
CA ALA A 231 4.05 19.68 -34.02
C ALA A 231 4.03 18.58 -35.10
N ARG A 232 3.51 17.38 -34.77
CA ARG A 232 3.35 16.28 -35.73
C ARG A 232 2.24 16.53 -36.76
N ASP A 233 1.18 17.24 -36.37
CA ASP A 233 0.01 17.50 -37.20
C ASP A 233 0.21 18.66 -38.20
N GLY A 234 1.44 19.13 -38.39
CA GLY A 234 1.78 20.18 -39.36
C GLY A 234 1.40 21.60 -38.92
N ALA A 235 0.99 21.77 -37.66
CA ALA A 235 0.93 23.10 -37.04
C ALA A 235 2.35 23.66 -36.91
N ASP A 236 2.49 24.97 -37.04
CA ASP A 236 3.79 25.62 -37.00
C ASP A 236 4.53 25.31 -35.69
N PRO A 237 5.64 24.55 -35.72
CA PRO A 237 6.35 24.16 -34.50
C PRO A 237 6.95 25.38 -33.77
N ARG A 238 6.92 26.58 -34.39
CA ARG A 238 7.34 27.87 -33.80
C ARG A 238 6.45 28.37 -32.65
N GLU A 239 5.31 27.73 -32.36
CA GLU A 239 4.50 28.01 -31.15
C GLU A 239 4.97 27.21 -29.91
N GLY A 240 5.81 26.18 -30.11
CA GLY A 240 6.40 25.34 -29.05
C GLY A 240 7.90 25.11 -29.28
N PHE A 241 8.71 26.12 -28.94
CA PHE A 241 10.16 26.06 -28.69
C PHE A 241 11.16 25.52 -29.74
N THR A 242 10.78 25.30 -30.99
CA THR A 242 11.81 25.27 -32.08
C THR A 242 12.56 26.62 -32.19
N LYS A 243 12.02 27.70 -31.61
CA LYS A 243 12.69 29.02 -31.50
C LYS A 243 13.93 29.05 -30.59
N LEU A 244 14.05 28.19 -29.56
CA LEU A 244 15.24 28.19 -28.70
C LEU A 244 16.46 27.61 -29.41
N VAL A 245 16.24 26.59 -30.24
CA VAL A 245 17.27 26.04 -31.13
C VAL A 245 17.78 27.13 -32.10
N LEU A 246 16.89 27.99 -32.60
CA LEU A 246 17.22 29.09 -33.52
C LEU A 246 18.00 30.26 -32.85
N TRP A 247 17.96 30.39 -31.52
CA TRP A 247 18.72 31.43 -30.79
C TRP A 247 20.17 31.05 -30.49
N GLY A 248 20.66 29.91 -31.00
CA GLY A 248 22.03 29.45 -30.79
C GLY A 248 22.37 29.19 -29.31
N ARG A 249 21.35 29.10 -28.45
CA ARG A 249 21.46 28.86 -27.02
C ARG A 249 20.89 27.48 -26.71
N TYR A 250 21.83 26.55 -26.53
CA TYR A 250 21.82 25.37 -25.65
C TYR A 250 20.67 24.37 -25.80
N ASN A 251 21.03 23.20 -26.31
CA ASN A 251 20.31 21.91 -26.26
C ASN A 251 19.85 21.46 -24.86
N ASP A 252 19.86 22.30 -23.82
CA ASP A 252 19.62 21.87 -22.43
C ASP A 252 18.37 22.52 -21.80
N LEU A 253 17.86 23.61 -22.40
CA LEU A 253 16.70 24.37 -21.91
C LEU A 253 15.42 24.10 -22.70
N SER A 254 15.51 23.53 -23.89
CA SER A 254 14.31 23.22 -24.68
C SER A 254 13.51 22.09 -24.03
N PHE A 255 12.20 22.07 -24.24
CA PHE A 255 11.37 21.01 -23.65
C PHE A 255 11.72 19.64 -24.25
N GLU A 256 12.09 19.61 -25.53
CA GLU A 256 12.60 18.43 -26.21
C GLU A 256 13.87 17.91 -25.52
N SER A 257 14.78 18.80 -25.09
CA SER A 257 15.97 18.38 -24.36
C SER A 257 15.66 17.85 -22.96
N ILE A 258 14.71 18.48 -22.27
CA ILE A 258 14.27 18.04 -20.95
C ILE A 258 13.62 16.66 -21.05
N VAL A 259 12.77 16.41 -22.07
CA VAL A 259 12.18 15.09 -22.35
C VAL A 259 13.24 14.00 -22.54
N LEU A 260 14.36 14.33 -23.20
CA LEU A 260 15.39 13.35 -23.55
C LEU A 260 16.38 13.02 -22.41
N ARG A 261 16.33 13.74 -21.28
CA ARG A 261 17.11 13.39 -20.09
C ARG A 261 16.71 11.99 -19.60
N GLU A 262 17.71 11.19 -19.21
CA GLU A 262 17.53 9.77 -18.90
C GLU A 262 16.42 9.54 -17.88
N GLU A 263 16.38 10.38 -16.84
CA GLU A 263 15.38 10.35 -15.78
C GLU A 263 13.94 10.56 -16.28
N PHE A 264 13.72 11.36 -17.31
CA PHE A 264 12.38 11.77 -17.74
C PHE A 264 11.81 10.97 -18.91
N ARG A 265 12.64 10.19 -19.62
CA ARG A 265 12.20 9.40 -20.80
C ARG A 265 11.01 8.50 -20.49
N HIS A 266 10.92 7.95 -19.28
CA HIS A 266 9.84 7.05 -18.86
C HIS A 266 8.45 7.72 -18.81
N LEU A 267 8.38 9.05 -18.75
CA LEU A 267 7.12 9.79 -18.77
C LEU A 267 6.51 9.90 -20.18
N PHE A 268 7.27 9.54 -21.22
CA PHE A 268 6.93 9.73 -22.63
C PHE A 268 6.97 8.42 -23.40
N THR A 269 6.14 8.32 -24.43
CA THR A 269 6.12 7.17 -25.33
C THR A 269 7.36 7.17 -26.24
N PRO A 270 7.78 6.00 -26.77
CA PRO A 270 8.90 5.94 -27.72
C PRO A 270 8.73 6.87 -28.94
N GLU A 271 7.49 7.08 -29.39
CA GLU A 271 7.18 7.95 -30.51
C GLU A 271 7.31 9.44 -30.17
N GLU A 272 6.88 9.85 -28.96
CA GLU A 272 7.07 11.21 -28.44
C GLU A 272 8.56 11.54 -28.28
N ILE A 273 9.33 10.59 -27.71
CA ILE A 273 10.79 10.68 -27.59
C ILE A 273 11.44 10.86 -28.96
N HIS A 274 11.08 10.00 -29.93
CA HIS A 274 11.62 10.08 -31.28
C HIS A 274 11.31 11.43 -31.95
N THR A 275 10.11 11.97 -31.72
CA THR A 275 9.74 13.30 -32.22
C THR A 275 10.65 14.38 -31.64
N CYS A 276 10.94 14.35 -30.34
CA CYS A 276 11.89 15.27 -29.71
C CYS A 276 13.32 15.13 -30.28
N GLU A 277 13.78 13.90 -30.51
CA GLU A 277 15.10 13.63 -31.13
C GLU A 277 15.18 14.20 -32.56
N VAL A 278 14.11 14.10 -33.33
CA VAL A 278 14.02 14.70 -34.67
C VAL A 278 14.03 16.22 -34.55
N LEU A 279 13.19 16.82 -33.70
CA LEU A 279 13.09 18.27 -33.52
C LEU A 279 14.43 18.93 -33.12
N LEU A 280 15.23 18.28 -32.27
CA LEU A 280 16.57 18.77 -31.93
C LEU A 280 17.59 18.64 -33.07
N ASN A 281 17.37 17.72 -34.00
CA ASN A 281 18.19 17.54 -35.21
C ASN A 281 17.72 18.40 -36.40
N ILE A 282 16.58 19.10 -36.28
CA ILE A 282 16.14 20.15 -37.23
C ILE A 282 16.98 21.42 -36.94
N GLY A 283 18.23 21.36 -37.37
CA GLY A 283 19.23 22.43 -37.23
C GLY A 283 20.50 22.22 -38.06
N ASN A 284 20.81 20.99 -38.49
CA ASN A 284 21.94 20.71 -39.39
C ASN A 284 21.56 20.92 -40.87
N GLY A 285 21.11 22.13 -41.18
CA GLY A 285 20.80 22.61 -42.52
C GLY A 285 21.40 23.99 -42.77
N GLN A 286 22.73 24.10 -42.65
CA GLN A 286 23.57 25.02 -43.45
C GLN A 286 24.84 24.30 -43.86
#